data_AF-A0A8J4YT00-F1
#
_entry.id   AF-A0A8J4YT00-F1
#
_cell.length_a   1.000
_cell.length_b   1.000
_cell.length_c   1.000
_cell.angle_alpha   90.00
_cell.angle_beta   90.00
_cell.angle_gamma   90.00
#
_symmetry.space_group_name_H-M   'P 1'
#
loop_
_entity.id
_entity.type
_entity.pdbx_description
1 polymer ?
#
loop_
_entity_poly.entity_id
_entity_poly.type
_entity_poly.pdbx_seq_one_letter_code
_entity_poly.pdbx_strand_id
1 'polypeptide(L)'
;MDITLPRAIVISLPIVTVIYFLTNVAYFAVLDPDQILSSNAVALSFSSKVLGVVGYAMPLFVALSTFGSLNGLIFACSRLFFVGARDGHLPQVLGLINIKNFTPLPALVFQGALTLCMLCTSDTLVLINYVSFSESIFIFMSISALLWLRYKEPNRKRPIKVWLWVVVVFFVVSVFLVVFPVVERPVELGVAIAICLAGIPVYLLCIKQAGKSIRFTSLMGQVTSVCQLLSFGLPEEEQKVVEQETSRQEAHIASEYERE
;
A
#
# COMPACT_ATOMS: atom_id res chain seq x y z
N MET A 1 -22.69 7.77 -8.72
CA MET A 1 -21.53 7.01 -8.20
C MET A 1 -21.99 6.19 -7.02
N ASP A 2 -22.35 4.95 -7.32
CA ASP A 2 -23.67 4.42 -7.01
C ASP A 2 -23.63 3.33 -5.93
N ILE A 3 -24.80 3.01 -5.39
CA ILE A 3 -25.07 2.11 -4.24
C ILE A 3 -24.46 0.69 -4.40
N THR A 4 -23.85 0.38 -5.54
CA THR A 4 -23.14 -0.86 -5.83
C THR A 4 -21.94 -1.09 -4.92
N LEU A 5 -21.17 -0.04 -4.60
CA LEU A 5 -19.95 -0.17 -3.79
C LEU A 5 -20.22 -0.67 -2.36
N PRO A 6 -21.14 -0.08 -1.56
CA PRO A 6 -21.45 -0.61 -0.23
C PRO A 6 -22.09 -2.00 -0.29
N ARG A 7 -22.91 -2.30 -1.32
CA ARG A 7 -23.50 -3.64 -1.49
C ARG A 7 -22.43 -4.70 -1.76
N ALA A 8 -21.43 -4.39 -2.57
CA ALA A 8 -20.31 -5.29 -2.83
C ALA A 8 -19.55 -5.62 -1.54
N ILE A 9 -19.27 -4.62 -0.69
CA ILE A 9 -18.59 -4.81 0.60
C ILE A 9 -19.41 -5.71 1.55
N VAL A 10 -20.72 -5.48 1.65
CA VAL A 10 -21.61 -6.27 2.51
C VAL A 10 -21.68 -7.74 2.09
N ILE A 11 -21.48 -8.03 0.79
CA ILE A 11 -21.48 -9.41 0.28
C ILE A 11 -20.08 -10.04 0.40
N SER A 12 -19.01 -9.30 0.07
CA SER A 12 -17.65 -9.87 0.04
C SER A 12 -17.09 -10.17 1.43
N LEU A 13 -17.29 -9.29 2.42
CA LEU A 13 -16.77 -9.49 3.79
C LEU A 13 -17.26 -10.78 4.47
N PRO A 14 -18.56 -11.13 4.48
CA PRO A 14 -19.02 -12.37 5.09
C PRO A 14 -18.56 -13.60 4.30
N ILE A 15 -18.49 -13.54 2.97
CA ILE A 15 -17.97 -14.65 2.15
C ILE A 15 -16.53 -14.95 2.53
N VAL A 16 -15.68 -13.92 2.61
CA VAL A 16 -14.28 -14.07 3.02
C VAL A 16 -14.20 -14.62 4.44
N THR A 17 -15.02 -14.13 5.37
CA THR A 17 -15.08 -14.61 6.76
C THR A 17 -15.45 -16.10 6.82
N VAL A 18 -16.44 -16.54 6.06
CA VAL A 18 -16.86 -17.95 5.96
C VAL A 18 -15.71 -18.80 5.43
N ILE A 19 -15.03 -18.37 4.37
CA ILE A 19 -13.89 -19.11 3.80
C ILE A 19 -12.74 -19.24 4.83
N TYR A 20 -12.40 -18.17 5.54
CA TYR A 20 -11.40 -18.23 6.61
C TYR A 20 -11.81 -19.17 7.73
N PHE A 21 -13.08 -19.11 8.15
CA PHE A 21 -13.61 -20.00 9.18
C PHE A 21 -13.53 -21.48 8.74
N LEU A 22 -13.99 -21.81 7.53
CA LEU A 22 -13.90 -23.17 6.99
C LEU A 22 -12.45 -23.65 6.88
N THR A 23 -11.52 -22.77 6.49
CA THR A 23 -10.09 -23.11 6.39
C THR A 23 -9.51 -23.47 7.76
N ASN A 24 -9.82 -22.67 8.80
CA ASN A 24 -9.37 -22.98 10.17
C ASN A 24 -9.98 -24.29 10.69
N VAL A 25 -11.27 -24.54 10.42
CA VAL A 25 -11.91 -25.82 10.77
C VAL A 25 -11.21 -26.99 10.08
N ALA A 26 -10.88 -26.85 8.78
CA ALA A 26 -10.16 -27.89 8.05
C ALA A 26 -8.77 -28.16 8.63
N TYR A 27 -8.03 -27.13 9.05
CA TYR A 27 -6.73 -27.30 9.71
C TYR A 27 -6.85 -28.02 11.04
N PHE A 28 -7.78 -27.63 11.92
CA PHE A 28 -7.95 -28.28 13.22
C PHE A 28 -8.54 -29.70 13.13
N ALA A 29 -9.22 -30.05 12.03
CA ALA A 29 -9.72 -31.41 11.83
C ALA A 29 -8.61 -32.42 11.48
N VAL A 30 -7.46 -31.96 10.99
CA VAL A 30 -6.40 -32.81 10.42
C VAL A 30 -5.07 -32.70 11.17
N LEU A 31 -4.76 -31.52 11.71
CA LEU A 31 -3.51 -31.28 12.42
C LEU A 31 -3.74 -31.19 13.93
N ASP A 32 -2.85 -31.83 14.67
CA ASP A 32 -2.75 -31.64 16.12
C ASP A 32 -2.25 -30.23 16.45
N PRO A 33 -2.67 -29.64 17.58
CA PRO A 33 -2.25 -28.28 17.97
C PRO A 33 -0.74 -28.07 17.99
N ASP A 34 0.02 -29.07 18.45
CA ASP A 34 1.49 -29.01 18.51
C ASP A 34 2.12 -28.90 17.12
N GLN A 35 1.54 -29.57 16.12
CA GLN A 35 2.03 -29.52 14.74
C GLN A 35 1.77 -28.17 14.09
N ILE A 36 0.65 -27.53 14.44
CA ILE A 36 0.33 -26.17 13.96
C ILE A 36 1.33 -25.16 14.53
N LEU A 37 1.69 -25.29 15.82
CA LEU A 37 2.62 -24.38 16.49
C LEU A 37 4.07 -24.57 16.03
N SER A 38 4.48 -25.81 15.72
CA SER A 38 5.84 -26.10 15.26
C SER A 38 6.10 -25.84 13.78
N SER A 39 5.03 -25.72 12.97
CA SER A 39 5.16 -25.64 11.51
C SER A 39 5.16 -24.19 11.03
N ASN A 40 6.25 -23.78 10.38
CA ASN A 40 6.35 -22.49 9.70
C ASN A 40 5.37 -22.35 8.50
N ALA A 41 4.86 -23.47 7.98
CA ALA A 41 3.97 -23.49 6.81
C ALA A 41 2.84 -24.50 7.00
N VAL A 42 1.82 -24.10 7.78
CA VAL A 42 0.66 -24.94 8.14
C VAL A 42 -0.04 -25.54 6.92
N ALA A 43 -0.17 -24.78 5.82
CA ALA A 43 -0.79 -25.25 4.58
C ALA A 43 -0.04 -26.43 3.93
N LEU A 44 1.29 -26.48 4.05
CA LEU A 44 2.10 -27.57 3.50
C LEU A 44 1.98 -28.84 4.35
N SER A 45 1.99 -28.67 5.67
CA SER A 45 1.76 -29.77 6.63
C SER A 45 0.35 -30.37 6.51
N PHE A 46 -0.65 -29.54 6.25
CA PHE A 46 -2.01 -29.99 5.93
C PHE A 46 -2.05 -30.82 4.64
N SER A 47 -1.46 -30.28 3.59
CA SER A 47 -1.48 -30.87 2.26
C SER A 47 -0.78 -32.22 2.20
N SER A 48 0.36 -32.38 2.87
CA SER A 48 1.09 -33.66 2.90
C SER A 48 0.30 -34.78 3.59
N LYS A 49 -0.56 -34.45 4.56
CA LYS A 49 -1.40 -35.40 5.28
C LYS A 49 -2.67 -35.80 4.52
N VAL A 50 -3.25 -34.89 3.74
CA VAL A 50 -4.58 -35.10 3.12
C VAL A 50 -4.50 -35.44 1.64
N LEU A 51 -3.62 -34.77 0.89
CA LEU A 51 -3.68 -34.72 -0.57
C LEU A 51 -2.78 -35.74 -1.28
N GLY A 52 -2.01 -36.54 -0.53
CA GLY A 52 -1.15 -37.58 -1.10
C GLY A 52 -0.21 -37.02 -2.19
N VAL A 53 -0.26 -37.58 -3.40
CA VAL A 53 0.56 -37.15 -4.55
C VAL A 53 0.28 -35.70 -4.98
N VAL A 54 -0.96 -35.23 -4.82
CA VAL A 54 -1.33 -33.83 -5.12
C VAL A 54 -0.67 -32.86 -4.13
N GLY A 55 -0.23 -33.37 -2.97
CA GLY A 55 0.43 -32.55 -1.96
C GLY A 55 1.76 -31.94 -2.41
N TYR A 56 2.44 -32.55 -3.38
CA TYR A 56 3.67 -32.01 -3.99
C TYR A 56 3.43 -30.75 -4.84
N ALA A 57 2.21 -30.55 -5.35
CA ALA A 57 1.85 -29.35 -6.12
C ALA A 57 1.41 -28.18 -5.23
N MET A 58 1.10 -28.42 -3.95
CA MET A 58 0.62 -27.37 -3.04
C MET A 58 1.58 -26.19 -2.85
N PRO A 59 2.91 -26.38 -2.67
CA PRO A 59 3.83 -25.25 -2.59
C PRO A 59 3.78 -24.34 -3.81
N LEU A 60 3.57 -24.90 -5.01
CA LEU A 60 3.44 -24.13 -6.25
C LEU A 60 2.20 -23.24 -6.22
N PHE A 61 1.04 -23.77 -5.79
CA PHE A 61 -0.19 -22.97 -5.69
C PHE A 61 -0.07 -21.85 -4.65
N VAL A 62 0.52 -22.14 -3.49
CA VAL A 62 0.77 -21.13 -2.44
C VAL A 62 1.75 -20.05 -2.93
N ALA A 63 2.81 -20.45 -3.63
CA ALA A 63 3.77 -19.53 -4.22
C ALA A 63 3.12 -18.63 -5.29
N LEU A 64 2.27 -19.18 -6.17
CA LEU A 64 1.56 -18.40 -7.19
C LEU A 64 0.57 -17.40 -6.55
N SER A 65 -0.12 -17.79 -5.47
CA SER A 65 -1.04 -16.90 -4.75
C SER A 65 -0.33 -15.74 -4.06
N THR A 66 0.79 -16.02 -3.38
CA THR A 66 1.63 -14.99 -2.74
C THR A 66 2.26 -14.08 -3.77
N PHE A 67 2.77 -14.63 -4.88
CA PHE A 67 3.31 -13.85 -6.00
C PHE A 67 2.25 -12.90 -6.61
N GLY A 68 1.03 -13.38 -6.83
CA GLY A 68 -0.08 -12.55 -7.32
C GLY A 68 -0.42 -11.40 -6.36
N SER A 69 -0.47 -11.70 -5.06
CA SER A 69 -0.76 -10.69 -4.02
C SER A 69 0.34 -9.62 -3.93
N LEU A 70 1.62 -10.03 -4.00
CA LEU A 70 2.77 -9.13 -4.00
C LEU A 70 2.76 -8.20 -5.22
N ASN A 71 2.46 -8.72 -6.42
CA ASN A 71 2.38 -7.91 -7.63
C ASN A 71 1.28 -6.83 -7.52
N GLY A 72 0.12 -7.19 -6.97
CA GLY A 72 -0.97 -6.23 -6.71
C GLY A 72 -0.54 -5.13 -5.73
N LEU A 73 0.16 -5.48 -4.65
CA LEU A 73 0.65 -4.51 -3.67
C LEU A 73 1.71 -3.57 -4.26
N ILE A 74 2.61 -4.07 -5.11
CA ILE A 74 3.62 -3.26 -5.80
C ILE A 74 2.96 -2.17 -6.66
N PHE A 75 1.88 -2.48 -7.38
CA PHE A 75 1.13 -1.49 -8.14
C PHE A 75 0.41 -0.47 -7.25
N ALA A 76 -0.15 -0.91 -6.12
CA ALA A 76 -0.81 0.00 -5.19
C ALA A 76 0.20 0.99 -4.55
N CYS A 77 1.34 0.49 -4.07
CA CYS A 77 2.38 1.31 -3.45
C CYS A 77 3.00 2.30 -4.44
N SER A 78 3.33 1.87 -5.65
CA SER A 78 3.90 2.78 -6.66
C SER A 78 2.95 3.93 -7.01
N ARG A 79 1.64 3.67 -7.11
CA ARG A 79 0.63 4.72 -7.28
C ARG A 79 0.55 5.66 -6.08
N LEU A 80 0.67 5.14 -4.86
CA LEU A 80 0.66 5.96 -3.64
C LEU A 80 1.84 6.94 -3.61
N PHE A 81 3.06 6.47 -3.94
CA PHE A 81 4.25 7.33 -4.03
C PHE A 81 4.14 8.35 -5.16
N PHE A 82 3.61 7.94 -6.31
CA PHE A 82 3.40 8.82 -7.45
C PHE A 82 2.45 9.99 -7.11
N VAL A 83 1.30 9.68 -6.51
CA VAL A 83 0.34 10.72 -6.09
C VAL A 83 0.90 11.58 -4.96
N GLY A 84 1.64 10.99 -4.01
CA GLY A 84 2.28 11.75 -2.94
C GLY A 84 3.37 12.71 -3.44
N ALA A 85 4.10 12.34 -4.49
CA ALA A 85 5.06 13.22 -5.16
C ALA A 85 4.33 14.35 -5.93
N ARG A 86 3.23 14.02 -6.61
CA ARG A 86 2.39 14.99 -7.32
C ARG A 86 1.80 16.05 -6.39
N ASP A 87 1.34 15.64 -5.21
CA ASP A 87 0.78 16.56 -4.21
C ASP A 87 1.89 17.33 -3.45
N GLY A 88 3.16 17.21 -3.86
CA GLY A 88 4.30 17.96 -3.29
C GLY A 88 4.78 17.44 -1.93
N HIS A 89 4.31 16.28 -1.48
CA HIS A 89 4.67 15.70 -0.18
C HIS A 89 5.95 14.86 -0.23
N LEU A 90 6.37 14.44 -1.42
CA LEU A 90 7.57 13.65 -1.68
C LEU A 90 8.45 14.33 -2.75
N PRO A 91 9.76 14.02 -2.78
CA PRO A 91 10.65 14.44 -3.85
C PRO A 91 10.07 14.19 -5.24
N GLN A 92 10.08 15.20 -6.12
CA GLN A 92 9.57 15.09 -7.51
C GLN A 92 10.21 13.94 -8.30
N VAL A 93 11.39 13.47 -7.88
CA VAL A 93 12.11 12.31 -8.45
C VAL A 93 11.28 11.02 -8.40
N LEU A 94 10.47 10.85 -7.36
CA LEU A 94 9.61 9.66 -7.22
C LEU A 94 8.34 9.76 -8.09
N GLY A 95 8.03 10.94 -8.61
CA GLY A 95 6.92 11.19 -9.55
C GLY A 95 7.31 11.07 -11.03
N LEU A 96 8.58 10.76 -11.34
CA LEU A 96 9.03 10.60 -12.73
C LEU A 96 8.43 9.35 -13.37
N ILE A 97 7.88 9.50 -14.57
CA ILE A 97 7.33 8.41 -15.37
C ILE A 97 8.27 8.14 -16.55
N ASN A 98 8.60 6.86 -16.77
CA ASN A 98 9.37 6.44 -17.95
C ASN A 98 8.54 6.63 -19.24
N ILE A 99 9.11 7.27 -20.27
CA ILE A 99 8.44 7.56 -21.54
C ILE A 99 8.06 6.29 -22.30
N LYS A 100 8.90 5.25 -22.29
CA LYS A 100 8.67 4.04 -23.11
C LYS A 100 7.64 3.10 -22.50
N ASN A 101 7.66 2.96 -21.17
CA ASN A 101 6.90 1.94 -20.47
C ASN A 101 5.78 2.52 -19.58
N PHE A 102 5.61 3.85 -19.53
CA PHE A 102 4.63 4.56 -18.69
C PHE A 102 4.58 4.06 -17.23
N THR A 103 5.75 3.69 -16.69
CA THR A 103 5.88 3.12 -15.34
C THR A 103 6.71 4.04 -14.45
N PRO A 104 6.32 4.23 -13.17
CA PRO A 104 7.09 5.01 -12.21
C PRO A 104 8.28 4.20 -11.70
N LEU A 105 9.33 4.07 -12.53
CA LEU A 105 10.50 3.24 -12.25
C LEU A 105 11.26 3.66 -10.97
N PRO A 106 11.50 4.96 -10.70
CA PRO A 106 12.20 5.37 -9.48
C PRO A 106 11.44 5.04 -8.20
N ALA A 107 10.10 5.18 -8.19
CA ALA A 107 9.27 4.79 -7.06
C ALA A 107 9.32 3.27 -6.82
N LEU A 108 9.36 2.48 -7.88
CA LEU A 108 9.47 1.02 -7.80
C LEU A 108 10.83 0.59 -7.23
N VAL A 109 11.93 1.18 -7.69
CA VAL A 109 13.28 0.89 -7.17
C VAL A 109 13.39 1.29 -5.71
N PHE A 110 12.85 2.44 -5.33
CA PHE A 110 12.82 2.89 -3.93
C PHE A 110 12.02 1.93 -3.04
N GLN A 111 10.82 1.53 -3.47
CA GLN A 111 10.01 0.53 -2.77
C GLN A 111 10.76 -0.82 -2.65
N GLY A 112 11.44 -1.25 -3.71
CA GLY A 112 12.25 -2.46 -3.71
C GLY A 112 13.40 -2.40 -2.72
N ALA A 113 14.13 -1.28 -2.67
CA ALA A 113 15.20 -1.04 -1.71
C ALA A 113 14.69 -1.05 -0.25
N LEU A 114 13.56 -0.40 0.02
CA LEU A 114 12.92 -0.44 1.34
C LEU A 114 12.48 -1.86 1.74
N THR A 115 11.91 -2.60 0.79
CA THR A 115 11.49 -3.99 1.01
C THR A 115 12.69 -4.88 1.32
N LEU A 116 13.79 -4.73 0.58
CA LEU A 116 15.03 -5.47 0.83
C LEU A 116 15.65 -5.14 2.19
N CYS A 117 15.61 -3.86 2.58
CA CYS A 117 16.06 -3.40 3.90
C CYS A 117 15.23 -4.04 5.02
N MET A 118 13.89 -4.06 4.89
CA MET A 118 13.01 -4.70 5.88
C MET A 118 13.20 -6.22 5.92
N LEU A 119 13.48 -6.86 4.78
CA LEU A 119 13.73 -8.29 4.68
C LEU A 119 15.01 -8.75 5.41
N CYS A 120 15.96 -7.86 5.66
CA CYS A 120 17.13 -8.17 6.49
C CYS A 120 16.75 -8.48 7.95
N THR A 121 15.54 -8.16 8.39
CA THR A 121 15.01 -8.52 9.71
C THR A 121 14.65 -10.02 9.73
N SER A 122 15.25 -10.79 10.63
CA SER A 122 15.22 -12.26 10.56
C SER A 122 13.93 -12.93 11.02
N ASP A 123 13.00 -12.20 11.64
CA ASP A 123 11.78 -12.78 12.24
C ASP A 123 10.50 -12.25 11.57
N THR A 124 9.72 -13.18 11.00
CA THR A 124 8.45 -12.88 10.32
C THR A 124 7.34 -12.48 11.28
N LEU A 125 7.32 -13.03 12.50
CA LEU A 125 6.29 -12.72 13.50
C LEU A 125 6.43 -11.28 14.00
N VAL A 126 7.67 -10.86 14.22
CA VAL A 126 7.98 -9.47 14.61
C VAL A 126 7.56 -8.51 13.48
N LEU A 127 7.82 -8.86 12.22
CA LEU A 127 7.41 -8.04 11.07
C LEU A 127 5.88 -7.93 10.95
N ILE A 128 5.15 -9.02 11.18
CA ILE A 128 3.68 -9.03 11.19
C ILE A 128 3.16 -8.11 12.30
N ASN A 129 3.75 -8.17 13.51
CA ASN A 129 3.35 -7.30 14.61
C ASN A 129 3.61 -5.82 14.30
N TYR A 130 4.76 -5.50 13.71
CA TYR A 130 5.09 -4.12 13.30
C TYR A 130 4.05 -3.55 12.33
N VAL A 131 3.69 -4.32 11.29
CA VAL A 131 2.71 -3.88 10.29
C VAL A 131 1.33 -3.77 10.92
N SER A 132 0.89 -4.78 11.67
CA SER A 132 -0.44 -4.81 12.31
C SER A 132 -0.64 -3.63 13.26
N PHE A 133 0.39 -3.27 14.01
CA PHE A 133 0.36 -2.13 14.90
C PHE A 133 0.31 -0.80 14.13
N SER A 134 1.17 -0.64 13.12
CA SER A 134 1.17 0.56 12.26
C SER A 134 -0.19 0.78 11.60
N GLU A 135 -0.77 -0.27 11.01
CA GLU A 135 -2.10 -0.23 10.41
C GLU A 135 -3.18 0.13 11.44
N SER A 136 -3.12 -0.43 12.65
CA SER A 136 -4.08 -0.15 13.72
C SER A 136 -4.07 1.33 14.13
N ILE A 137 -2.90 1.96 14.22
CA ILE A 137 -2.80 3.42 14.48
C ILE A 137 -3.42 4.23 13.35
N PHE A 138 -3.10 3.91 12.09
CA PHE A 138 -3.64 4.66 10.94
C PHE A 138 -5.15 4.49 10.79
N ILE A 139 -5.68 3.30 11.09
CA ILE A 139 -7.12 3.03 11.14
C ILE A 139 -7.76 3.83 12.26
N PHE A 140 -7.18 3.82 13.47
CA PHE A 140 -7.66 4.61 14.60
C PHE A 140 -7.70 6.12 14.28
N MET A 141 -6.64 6.66 13.69
CA MET A 141 -6.57 8.06 13.26
C MET A 141 -7.64 8.39 12.22
N SER A 142 -7.86 7.49 11.25
CA SER A 142 -8.87 7.67 10.20
C SER A 142 -10.30 7.68 10.76
N ILE A 143 -10.62 6.79 11.71
CA ILE A 143 -11.95 6.75 12.35
C ILE A 143 -12.14 7.97 13.26
N SER A 144 -11.10 8.37 13.99
CA SER A 144 -11.11 9.59 14.80
C SER A 144 -11.40 10.82 13.94
N ALA A 145 -10.73 10.92 12.79
CA ALA A 145 -10.98 11.99 11.81
C ALA A 145 -12.41 11.93 11.25
N LEU A 146 -12.95 10.74 10.99
CA LEU A 146 -14.34 10.57 10.54
C LEU A 146 -15.35 11.05 11.59
N LEU A 147 -15.15 10.72 12.87
CA LEU A 147 -15.98 11.17 13.98
C LEU A 147 -15.86 12.70 14.17
N TRP A 148 -14.64 13.22 14.12
CA TRP A 148 -14.37 14.67 14.18
C TRP A 148 -15.07 15.43 13.05
N LEU A 149 -14.98 14.93 11.81
CA LEU A 149 -15.66 15.54 10.65
C LEU A 149 -17.19 15.42 10.75
N ARG A 150 -17.70 14.41 11.47
CA ARG A 150 -19.14 14.29 11.77
C ARG A 150 -19.61 15.34 12.77
N TYR A 151 -18.77 15.72 13.72
CA TYR A 151 -19.07 16.79 14.66
C TYR A 151 -18.92 18.19 14.05
N LYS A 152 -17.82 18.44 13.32
CA LYS A 152 -17.48 19.77 12.79
C LYS A 152 -18.33 20.17 11.57
N GLU A 153 -18.65 19.23 10.68
CA GLU A 153 -19.38 19.51 9.43
C GLU A 153 -20.59 18.58 9.24
N PRO A 154 -21.68 18.79 10.01
CA PRO A 154 -22.87 17.95 9.94
C PRO A 154 -23.64 18.09 8.62
N ASN A 155 -23.59 19.27 7.98
CA ASN A 155 -24.41 19.62 6.81
C ASN A 155 -23.79 19.25 5.45
N ARG A 156 -22.59 18.65 5.40
CA ARG A 156 -21.96 18.23 4.15
C ARG A 156 -22.78 17.12 3.49
N LYS A 157 -23.07 17.23 2.18
CA LYS A 157 -23.78 16.18 1.43
C LYS A 157 -22.95 14.88 1.45
N ARG A 158 -23.41 13.88 2.19
CA ARG A 158 -22.76 12.55 2.30
C ARG A 158 -23.51 11.55 1.42
N PRO A 159 -22.92 11.02 0.34
CA PRO A 159 -23.58 10.06 -0.55
C PRO A 159 -23.81 8.69 0.12
N ILE A 160 -22.99 8.34 1.12
CA ILE A 160 -23.14 7.12 1.93
C ILE A 160 -23.29 7.52 3.39
N LYS A 161 -24.39 7.10 4.03
CA LYS A 161 -24.68 7.36 5.45
C LYS A 161 -24.60 6.05 6.22
N VAL A 162 -23.61 5.94 7.09
CA VAL A 162 -23.48 4.83 8.06
C VAL A 162 -24.09 5.21 9.40
N TRP A 163 -24.68 4.23 10.08
CA TRP A 163 -25.23 4.42 11.42
C TRP A 163 -24.13 4.81 12.42
N LEU A 164 -24.43 5.80 13.27
CA LEU A 164 -23.44 6.40 14.16
C LEU A 164 -22.95 5.40 15.21
N TRP A 165 -23.83 4.55 15.73
CA TRP A 165 -23.47 3.52 16.70
C TRP A 165 -22.42 2.54 16.16
N VAL A 166 -22.49 2.16 14.88
CA VAL A 166 -21.50 1.26 14.24
C VAL A 166 -20.11 1.91 14.26
N VAL A 167 -20.03 3.20 13.95
CA VAL A 167 -18.75 3.94 13.96
C VAL A 167 -18.20 4.06 15.38
N VAL A 168 -19.07 4.28 16.38
CA VAL A 168 -18.65 4.36 17.79
C VAL A 168 -18.17 3.01 18.31
N VAL A 169 -18.87 1.92 18.01
CA VAL A 169 -18.43 0.56 18.37
C VAL A 169 -17.08 0.27 17.71
N PHE A 170 -16.94 0.58 16.42
CA PHE A 170 -15.68 0.37 15.71
C PHE A 170 -14.53 1.23 16.29
N PHE A 171 -14.81 2.47 16.68
CA PHE A 171 -13.85 3.32 17.38
C PHE A 171 -13.38 2.71 18.71
N VAL A 172 -14.31 2.18 19.52
CA VAL A 172 -13.96 1.50 20.79
C VAL A 172 -13.09 0.27 20.52
N VAL A 173 -13.42 -0.52 19.50
CA VAL A 173 -12.60 -1.68 19.08
C VAL A 173 -11.21 -1.23 18.62
N SER A 174 -11.11 -0.17 17.82
CA SER A 174 -9.81 0.36 17.39
C SER A 174 -8.98 0.89 18.56
N VAL A 175 -9.58 1.54 19.55
CA VAL A 175 -8.89 1.93 20.79
C VAL A 175 -8.35 0.69 21.49
N PHE A 176 -9.16 -0.36 21.64
CA PHE A 176 -8.71 -1.62 22.24
C PHE A 176 -7.55 -2.25 21.45
N LEU A 177 -7.63 -2.29 20.12
CA LEU A 177 -6.57 -2.83 19.26
C LEU A 177 -5.27 -2.01 19.28
N VAL A 178 -5.33 -0.72 19.61
CA VAL A 178 -4.13 0.10 19.81
C VAL A 178 -3.57 -0.09 21.22
N VAL A 179 -4.43 -0.18 22.24
CA VAL A 179 -4.01 -0.30 23.64
C VAL A 179 -3.48 -1.69 23.98
N PHE A 180 -4.10 -2.75 23.47
CA PHE A 180 -3.74 -4.13 23.82
C PHE A 180 -2.28 -4.48 23.43
N PRO A 181 -1.80 -4.22 22.20
CA PRO A 181 -0.41 -4.48 21.83
C PRO A 181 0.62 -3.66 22.61
N VAL A 182 0.23 -2.48 23.14
CA VAL A 182 1.13 -1.64 23.96
C VAL A 182 1.58 -2.38 25.21
N VAL A 183 0.69 -3.17 25.81
CA VAL A 183 0.97 -3.91 27.05
C VAL A 183 1.77 -5.18 26.75
N GLU A 184 1.46 -5.87 25.66
CA GLU A 184 2.10 -7.13 25.29
C GLU A 184 3.54 -6.95 24.78
N ARG A 185 3.78 -5.97 23.89
CA ARG A 185 5.07 -5.80 23.18
C ARG A 185 5.48 -4.32 23.05
N PRO A 186 5.88 -3.67 24.16
CA PRO A 186 6.16 -2.22 24.17
C PRO A 186 7.37 -1.82 23.32
N VAL A 187 8.34 -2.72 23.10
CA VAL A 187 9.53 -2.44 22.29
C VAL A 187 9.18 -2.29 20.81
N GLU A 188 8.35 -3.19 20.28
CA GLU A 188 7.91 -3.17 18.89
C GLU A 188 7.10 -1.89 18.60
N LEU A 189 6.27 -1.50 19.55
CA LEU A 189 5.53 -0.25 19.53
C LEU A 189 6.46 0.98 19.51
N GLY A 190 7.50 1.00 20.35
CA GLY A 190 8.45 2.11 20.41
C GLY A 190 9.12 2.35 19.05
N VAL A 191 9.49 1.27 18.36
CA VAL A 191 10.09 1.35 17.00
C VAL A 191 9.06 1.82 15.98
N ALA A 192 7.84 1.32 16.00
CA ALA A 192 6.81 1.75 15.05
C ALA A 192 6.45 3.24 15.22
N ILE A 193 6.31 3.72 16.46
CA ILE A 193 6.11 5.15 16.75
C ILE A 193 7.34 5.95 16.31
N ALA A 194 8.55 5.45 16.55
CA ALA A 194 9.77 6.10 16.10
C ALA A 194 9.82 6.22 14.57
N ILE A 195 9.38 5.20 13.82
CA ILE A 195 9.27 5.25 12.35
C ILE A 195 8.23 6.29 11.92
N CYS A 196 7.06 6.33 12.54
CA CYS A 196 6.05 7.35 12.25
C CYS A 196 6.58 8.77 12.53
N LEU A 197 7.25 8.96 13.68
CA LEU A 197 7.85 10.24 14.05
C LEU A 197 9.04 10.60 13.16
N ALA A 198 9.81 9.62 12.67
CA ALA A 198 10.87 9.82 11.68
C ALA A 198 10.32 10.28 10.32
N GLY A 199 9.04 10.06 10.04
CA GLY A 199 8.34 10.69 8.92
C GLY A 199 8.27 12.22 9.02
N ILE A 200 8.22 12.79 10.23
CA ILE A 200 8.14 14.25 10.47
C ILE A 200 9.41 15.00 10.00
N PRO A 201 10.64 14.61 10.40
CA PRO A 201 11.84 15.26 9.89
C PRO A 201 11.99 15.04 8.39
N VAL A 202 11.63 13.86 7.85
CA VAL A 202 11.65 13.63 6.39
C VAL A 202 10.70 14.58 5.66
N TYR A 203 9.48 14.77 6.18
CA TYR A 203 8.50 15.73 5.65
C TYR A 203 9.02 17.18 5.71
N LEU A 204 9.59 17.58 6.85
CA LEU A 204 10.17 18.93 7.02
C LEU A 204 11.38 19.15 6.10
N LEU A 205 12.25 18.17 5.92
CA LEU A 205 13.38 18.27 4.99
C LEU A 205 12.89 18.34 3.54
N CYS A 206 11.99 17.46 3.13
CA CYS A 206 11.51 17.40 1.75
C CYS A 206 10.70 18.64 1.35
N ILE A 207 9.88 19.21 2.24
CA ILE A 207 9.00 20.35 1.88
C ILE A 207 9.58 21.69 2.31
N LYS A 208 10.12 21.80 3.54
CA LYS A 208 10.57 23.09 4.09
C LYS A 208 11.97 23.49 3.63
N GLN A 209 12.85 22.53 3.29
CA GLN A 209 14.19 22.83 2.78
C GLN A 209 14.32 22.79 1.25
N ALA A 210 13.39 22.17 0.52
CA ALA A 210 13.39 22.21 -0.95
C ALA A 210 13.32 23.65 -1.52
N GLY A 211 12.69 24.57 -0.78
CA GLY A 211 12.67 26.00 -1.12
C GLY A 211 13.83 26.84 -0.53
N LYS A 212 14.73 26.27 0.29
CA LYS A 212 15.66 27.06 1.13
C LYS A 212 17.15 26.73 0.97
N SER A 213 17.53 25.54 0.46
CA SER A 213 18.94 25.13 0.36
C SER A 213 19.36 24.73 -1.07
N ILE A 214 20.16 25.59 -1.71
CA ILE A 214 20.68 25.40 -3.08
C ILE A 214 21.45 24.08 -3.23
N ARG A 215 22.19 23.63 -2.20
CA ARG A 215 22.92 22.34 -2.22
C ARG A 215 21.99 21.13 -2.20
N PHE A 216 20.89 21.18 -1.46
CA PHE A 216 19.95 20.06 -1.37
C PHE A 216 19.17 19.91 -2.68
N THR A 217 18.71 21.03 -3.24
CA THR A 217 18.07 21.06 -4.56
C THR A 217 19.04 20.65 -5.67
N SER A 218 20.32 21.03 -5.59
CA SER A 218 21.35 20.61 -6.55
C SER A 218 21.70 19.12 -6.45
N LEU A 219 21.79 18.55 -5.25
CA LEU A 219 22.06 17.12 -5.04
C LEU A 219 20.86 16.26 -5.41
N MET A 220 19.64 16.67 -5.03
CA MET A 220 18.41 16.05 -5.54
C MET A 220 18.35 16.18 -7.06
N GLY A 221 18.69 17.33 -7.63
CA GLY A 221 18.77 17.55 -9.08
C GLY A 221 19.75 16.59 -9.78
N GLN A 222 20.94 16.37 -9.22
CA GLN A 222 21.91 15.40 -9.76
C GLN A 222 21.41 13.97 -9.67
N VAL A 223 20.82 13.56 -8.54
CA VAL A 223 20.18 12.24 -8.39
C VAL A 223 19.00 12.11 -9.38
N THR A 224 18.24 13.18 -9.58
CA THR A 224 17.14 13.25 -10.55
C THR A 224 17.68 13.07 -11.96
N SER A 225 18.72 13.81 -12.37
CA SER A 225 19.32 13.69 -13.70
C SER A 225 19.95 12.31 -13.94
N VAL A 226 20.57 11.70 -12.94
CA VAL A 226 21.11 10.34 -13.04
C VAL A 226 19.97 9.31 -13.15
N CYS A 227 18.91 9.45 -12.35
CA CYS A 227 17.72 8.60 -12.44
C CYS A 227 16.95 8.80 -13.75
N GLN A 228 16.86 10.04 -14.27
CA GLN A 228 16.25 10.39 -15.56
C GLN A 228 17.06 9.80 -16.71
N LEU A 229 18.39 9.87 -16.65
CA LEU A 229 19.29 9.31 -17.65
C LEU A 229 19.25 7.77 -17.65
N LEU A 230 19.21 7.14 -16.47
CA LEU A 230 19.09 5.68 -16.33
C LEU A 230 17.70 5.15 -16.69
N SER A 231 16.64 5.92 -16.39
CA SER A 231 15.25 5.47 -16.55
C SER A 231 14.55 6.03 -17.78
N PHE A 232 15.15 6.93 -18.57
CA PHE A 232 14.47 7.68 -19.63
C PHE A 232 13.11 8.25 -19.16
N GLY A 233 13.09 8.86 -17.96
CA GLY A 233 11.87 9.35 -17.32
C GLY A 233 11.68 10.86 -17.46
N LEU A 234 10.49 11.29 -17.86
CA LEU A 234 10.08 12.70 -17.91
C LEU A 234 9.18 13.06 -16.71
N PRO A 235 9.17 14.32 -16.27
CA PRO A 235 8.13 14.84 -15.38
C PRO A 235 6.76 14.82 -16.07
N GLU A 236 5.69 14.57 -15.32
CA GLU A 236 4.32 14.45 -15.84
C GLU A 236 3.83 15.72 -16.58
N GLU A 237 4.28 16.90 -16.15
CA GLU A 237 3.90 18.18 -16.78
C GLU A 237 4.47 18.31 -18.20
N GLU A 238 5.74 17.92 -18.41
CA GLU A 238 6.33 17.89 -19.75
C GLU A 238 5.70 16.80 -20.62
N GLN A 239 5.24 15.70 -20.03
CA GLN A 239 4.59 14.62 -20.78
C GLN A 239 3.21 15.01 -21.33
N LYS A 240 2.38 15.74 -20.57
CA LYS A 240 1.09 16.27 -21.08
C LYS A 240 1.29 17.26 -22.23
N VAL A 241 2.37 18.05 -22.18
CA VAL A 241 2.74 18.98 -23.26
C VAL A 241 3.19 18.20 -24.50
N VAL A 242 4.07 17.21 -24.34
CA VAL A 242 4.54 16.35 -25.45
C VAL A 242 3.39 15.53 -26.07
N GLU A 243 2.47 15.00 -25.27
CA GLU A 243 1.30 14.26 -25.77
C GLU A 243 0.31 15.20 -26.48
N GLN A 244 0.11 16.42 -25.97
CA GLN A 244 -0.67 17.45 -26.68
C GLN A 244 -0.01 17.91 -27.99
N GLU A 245 1.31 18.06 -28.01
CA GLU A 245 2.05 18.42 -29.23
C GLU A 245 1.99 17.28 -30.26
N THR A 246 2.19 16.03 -29.84
CA THR A 246 2.07 14.85 -30.71
C THR A 246 0.66 14.73 -31.28
N SER A 247 -0.38 14.87 -30.44
CA SER A 247 -1.79 14.83 -30.87
C SER A 247 -2.14 15.96 -31.84
N ARG A 248 -1.60 17.18 -31.61
CA ARG A 248 -1.77 18.32 -32.53
C ARG A 248 -1.08 18.08 -33.87
N GLN A 249 0.09 17.45 -33.84
CA GLN A 249 0.87 17.17 -35.04
C GLN A 249 0.23 16.07 -35.89
N GLU A 250 -0.30 15.02 -35.25
CA GLU A 250 -1.12 14.00 -35.92
C GLU A 250 -2.42 14.58 -36.51
N ALA A 251 -3.11 15.48 -35.78
CA ALA A 251 -4.30 16.17 -36.28
C ALA A 251 -3.99 17.11 -37.47
N HIS A 252 -2.83 17.76 -37.46
CA HIS A 252 -2.39 18.62 -38.57
C HIS A 252 -2.12 17.79 -39.84
N ILE A 253 -1.42 16.66 -39.69
CA ILE A 253 -1.13 15.72 -40.79
C ILE A 253 -2.43 15.11 -41.36
N ALA A 254 -3.38 14.73 -40.50
CA ALA A 254 -4.68 14.23 -40.94
C ALA A 254 -5.48 15.28 -41.74
N SER A 255 -5.40 16.56 -41.36
CA SER A 255 -6.09 17.67 -42.06
C SER A 255 -5.46 18.08 -43.40
N GLU A 256 -4.19 17.70 -43.64
CA GLU A 256 -3.54 17.86 -44.95
C GLU A 256 -3.92 16.71 -45.88
N TYR A 257 -4.05 15.49 -45.37
CA TYR A 257 -4.53 14.32 -46.14
C TYR A 257 -5.99 14.44 -46.59
N GLU A 258 -6.88 15.09 -45.83
CA GLU A 258 -8.28 15.32 -46.25
C GLU A 258 -8.44 16.46 -47.28
N ARG A 259 -7.36 17.19 -47.59
CA ARG A 259 -7.37 18.30 -48.55
C ARG A 259 -6.82 17.94 -49.95
N GLU A 260 -6.28 16.73 -50.13
CA GLU A 260 -5.92 16.14 -51.42
C GLU A 260 -7.03 15.21 -51.95
#